data_AF-A0A0S3TDF5-F1
#
_entry.id   AF-A0A0S3TDF5-F1
#
_cell.length_a   1.000
_cell.length_b   1.000
_cell.length_c   1.000
_cell.angle_alpha   90.00
_cell.angle_beta   90.00
_cell.angle_gamma   90.00
#
_symmetry.space_group_name_H-M   'P 1'
#
loop_
_entity.id
_entity.type
_entity.pdbx_description
1 polymer ?
#
loop_
_entity_poly.entity_id
_entity_poly.type
_entity_poly.pdbx_seq_one_letter_code
_entity_poly.pdbx_strand_id
1 'polypeptide(L)'
;MEDMVHDALIQRQPFQASNSSNIEEAPNEETQRFYNLLLEANTPLYEGASDSKLSMCVRLLACKSNWNIPNQCIDFFAKMLLDVTPHKCGLPKTYYDAKKIVSKLGLQSQRIDCCVDGCMLFYDNEYGKMDGALVECKFCGKPRYQQHKTGASSKKKSSR
;
A
#
# COMPACT_ATOMS: atom_id res chain seq x y z
N MET A 1 54.48 -19.67 -30.18
CA MET A 1 54.31 -19.36 -28.75
C MET A 1 54.49 -17.84 -28.58
N GLU A 2 53.77 -17.05 -29.38
CA GLU A 2 53.96 -15.58 -29.42
C GLU A 2 52.64 -14.81 -29.47
N ASP A 3 51.48 -15.48 -29.49
CA ASP A 3 50.15 -14.83 -29.60
C ASP A 3 49.39 -14.76 -28.26
N MET A 4 50.07 -14.63 -27.13
CA MET A 4 49.43 -14.47 -25.81
C MET A 4 49.97 -13.29 -24.98
N VAL A 5 50.65 -12.33 -25.62
CA VAL A 5 51.25 -11.17 -24.91
C VAL A 5 50.73 -9.80 -25.38
N HIS A 6 49.54 -9.72 -26.00
CA HIS A 6 48.97 -8.43 -26.42
C HIS A 6 47.68 -7.99 -25.70
N ASP A 7 47.16 -8.77 -24.77
CA ASP A 7 45.95 -8.38 -23.99
C ASP A 7 46.24 -7.59 -22.70
N ALA A 8 47.51 -7.28 -22.40
CA ALA A 8 47.89 -6.68 -21.11
C ALA A 8 48.06 -5.15 -21.08
N LEU A 9 47.98 -4.44 -22.22
CA LEU A 9 48.24 -3.00 -22.25
C LEU A 9 47.09 -2.21 -22.87
N ILE A 10 46.15 -1.88 -21.98
CA ILE A 10 45.35 -0.64 -21.91
C ILE A 10 45.73 0.39 -22.99
N GLN A 11 45.02 0.40 -24.11
CA GLN A 11 44.79 1.64 -24.86
C GLN A 11 43.36 2.10 -24.55
N ARG A 12 43.28 3.09 -23.66
CA ARG A 12 42.08 3.92 -23.48
C ARG A 12 41.76 4.61 -24.81
N GLN A 13 40.96 3.98 -25.65
CA GLN A 13 40.11 4.72 -26.57
C GLN A 13 39.06 5.42 -25.71
N PRO A 14 38.88 6.75 -25.80
CA PRO A 14 37.76 7.39 -25.13
C PRO A 14 36.50 6.75 -25.70
N PHE A 15 35.78 5.97 -24.87
CA PHE A 15 34.40 5.62 -25.15
C PHE A 15 33.71 6.95 -25.42
N GLN A 16 33.39 7.20 -26.69
CA GLN A 16 32.60 8.35 -27.08
C GLN A 16 31.38 8.29 -26.21
N ALA A 17 31.30 9.20 -25.24
CA ALA A 17 30.05 9.50 -24.58
C ALA A 17 29.11 9.84 -25.74
N SER A 18 28.24 8.90 -26.09
CA SER A 18 27.05 9.23 -26.82
C SER A 18 26.42 10.33 -25.99
N ASN A 19 26.52 11.56 -26.49
CA ASN A 19 25.71 12.70 -26.06
C ASN A 19 24.25 12.34 -26.38
N SER A 20 23.70 11.37 -25.65
CA SER A 20 22.29 11.38 -25.35
C SER A 20 22.16 12.56 -24.41
N SER A 21 21.85 13.72 -24.99
CA SER A 21 21.16 14.76 -24.25
C SER A 21 19.96 14.06 -23.61
N ASN A 22 20.09 13.66 -22.35
CA ASN A 22 18.97 13.28 -21.51
C ASN A 22 18.21 14.58 -21.27
N ILE A 23 17.49 15.01 -22.30
CA ILE A 23 16.51 16.08 -22.17
C ILE A 23 15.41 15.42 -21.34
N GLU A 24 15.39 15.74 -20.05
CA GLU A 24 14.35 15.29 -19.15
C GLU A 24 13.03 15.83 -19.72
N GLU A 25 12.25 14.95 -20.35
CA GLU A 25 10.98 15.32 -20.98
C GLU A 25 10.04 15.81 -19.88
N ALA A 26 9.41 16.96 -20.12
CA ALA A 26 8.49 17.53 -19.15
C ALA A 26 7.36 16.53 -18.84
N PRO A 27 6.89 16.44 -17.58
CA PRO A 27 5.83 15.51 -17.22
C PRO A 27 4.61 15.71 -18.11
N ASN A 28 4.09 14.62 -18.68
CA ASN A 28 2.77 14.65 -19.31
C ASN A 28 1.69 15.01 -18.26
N GLU A 29 0.48 15.31 -18.71
CA GLU A 29 -0.59 15.79 -17.84
C GLU A 29 -0.93 14.80 -16.71
N GLU A 30 -0.89 13.49 -16.97
CA GLU A 30 -1.15 12.46 -15.97
C GLU A 30 -0.05 12.43 -14.89
N THR A 31 1.20 12.45 -15.31
CA THR A 31 2.36 12.49 -14.41
C THR A 31 2.34 13.77 -13.56
N GLN A 32 2.00 14.92 -14.15
CA GLN A 32 1.87 16.17 -13.40
C GLN A 32 0.76 16.11 -12.35
N ARG A 33 -0.40 15.52 -12.68
CA ARG A 33 -1.50 15.30 -11.73
C ARG A 33 -1.07 14.40 -10.57
N PHE A 34 -0.32 13.33 -10.86
CA PHE A 34 0.23 12.44 -9.83
C PHE A 34 1.21 13.19 -8.91
N TYR A 35 2.14 13.98 -9.46
CA TYR A 35 3.08 14.77 -8.65
C TYR A 35 2.37 15.79 -7.76
N ASN A 36 1.35 16.47 -8.28
CA ASN A 36 0.55 17.40 -7.49
C ASN A 36 -0.14 16.69 -6.31
N LEU A 37 -0.69 15.50 -6.54
CA LEU A 37 -1.30 14.68 -5.49
C LEU A 37 -0.26 14.24 -4.44
N LEU A 38 0.91 13.82 -4.89
CA LEU A 38 2.01 13.39 -4.01
C LEU A 38 2.50 14.55 -3.14
N LEU A 39 2.68 15.74 -3.71
CA LEU A 39 3.03 16.96 -2.98
C LEU A 39 1.96 17.30 -1.93
N GLU A 40 0.68 17.31 -2.31
CA GLU A 40 -0.42 17.59 -1.37
C GLU A 40 -0.42 16.58 -0.21
N ALA A 41 -0.27 15.29 -0.51
CA ALA A 41 -0.27 14.23 0.49
C ALA A 41 0.97 14.25 1.39
N ASN A 42 2.12 14.73 0.89
CA ASN A 42 3.35 14.87 1.66
C ASN A 42 3.44 16.16 2.48
N THR A 43 2.47 17.06 2.37
CA THR A 43 2.39 18.24 3.24
C THR A 43 2.42 17.83 4.71
N PRO A 44 3.26 18.48 5.54
CA PRO A 44 3.25 18.29 6.99
C PRO A 44 1.86 18.51 7.58
N LEU A 45 1.53 17.81 8.67
CA LEU A 45 0.22 17.96 9.33
C LEU A 45 -0.01 19.38 9.86
N TYR A 46 1.06 20.04 10.28
CA TYR A 46 1.13 21.43 10.69
C TYR A 46 2.58 21.89 10.56
N GLU A 47 2.83 23.19 10.71
CA GLU A 47 4.17 23.75 10.60
C GLU A 47 5.13 23.13 11.63
N GLY A 48 6.27 22.61 11.17
CA GLY A 48 7.25 21.92 12.01
C GLY A 48 6.92 20.47 12.37
N ALA A 49 5.81 19.91 11.89
CA ALA A 49 5.50 18.49 12.10
C ALA A 49 6.48 17.58 11.33
N SER A 50 6.97 16.53 11.98
CA SER A 50 7.75 15.47 11.31
C SER A 50 6.91 14.62 10.37
N ASP A 51 5.60 14.58 10.61
CA ASP A 51 4.66 13.71 9.94
C ASP A 51 3.86 14.45 8.88
N SER A 52 3.71 13.81 7.72
CA SER A 52 2.83 14.26 6.65
C SER A 52 1.44 13.65 6.72
N LYS A 53 0.48 14.23 5.98
CA LYS A 53 -0.86 13.66 5.77
C LYS A 53 -0.80 12.20 5.30
N LEU A 54 0.09 11.88 4.37
CA LEU A 54 0.31 10.53 3.87
C LEU A 54 0.80 9.59 4.96
N SER A 55 1.85 10.00 5.71
CA SER A 55 2.43 9.18 6.77
C SER A 55 1.39 8.81 7.84
N MET A 56 0.49 9.73 8.17
CA MET A 56 -0.58 9.48 9.13
C MET A 56 -1.61 8.50 8.57
N CYS A 57 -2.02 8.67 7.30
CA CYS A 57 -2.95 7.74 6.66
C CYS A 57 -2.38 6.32 6.61
N VAL A 58 -1.10 6.16 6.25
CA VAL A 58 -0.42 4.86 6.20
C VAL A 58 -0.36 4.23 7.60
N ARG A 59 -0.05 5.00 8.65
CA ARG A 59 -0.04 4.48 10.03
C ARG A 59 -1.42 4.07 10.53
N LEU A 60 -2.49 4.78 10.17
CA LEU A 60 -3.87 4.35 10.48
C LEU A 60 -4.21 3.03 9.77
N LEU A 61 -3.82 2.87 8.50
CA LEU A 61 -3.98 1.62 7.76
C LEU A 61 -3.17 0.47 8.38
N ALA A 62 -1.92 0.73 8.78
CA ALA A 62 -1.06 -0.26 9.44
C ALA A 62 -1.62 -0.66 10.80
N CYS A 63 -2.11 0.30 11.60
CA CYS A 63 -2.74 0.05 12.88
C CYS A 63 -3.94 -0.89 12.73
N LYS A 64 -4.78 -0.65 11.73
CA LYS A 64 -5.89 -1.54 11.39
C LYS A 64 -5.41 -2.97 11.08
N SER A 65 -4.45 -3.09 10.16
CA SER A 65 -4.03 -4.40 9.63
C SER A 65 -3.26 -5.22 10.65
N ASN A 66 -2.35 -4.60 11.41
CA ASN A 66 -1.48 -5.30 12.36
C ASN A 66 -2.25 -5.85 13.57
N TRP A 67 -3.33 -5.16 13.97
CA TRP A 67 -4.06 -5.46 15.21
C TRP A 67 -5.51 -5.88 14.95
N ASN A 68 -5.89 -6.06 13.68
CA ASN A 68 -7.26 -6.38 13.26
C ASN A 68 -8.32 -5.43 13.87
N ILE A 69 -8.01 -4.15 13.94
CA ILE A 69 -8.88 -3.16 14.58
C ILE A 69 -10.12 -2.90 13.69
N PRO A 70 -11.34 -2.83 14.27
CA PRO A 70 -12.54 -2.46 13.53
C PRO A 70 -12.45 -1.04 12.94
N ASN A 71 -13.06 -0.80 11.77
CA ASN A 71 -13.04 0.53 11.14
C ASN A 71 -13.56 1.63 12.07
N GLN A 72 -14.61 1.35 12.85
CA GLN A 72 -15.21 2.31 13.78
C GLN A 72 -14.22 2.81 14.84
N CYS A 73 -13.29 1.96 15.27
CA CYS A 73 -12.26 2.34 16.23
C CYS A 73 -11.18 3.21 15.57
N ILE A 74 -10.79 2.90 14.33
CA ILE A 74 -9.90 3.77 13.55
C ILE A 74 -10.54 5.14 13.29
N ASP A 75 -11.84 5.18 12.98
CA ASP A 75 -12.59 6.44 12.80
C ASP A 75 -12.60 7.28 14.09
N PHE A 76 -12.71 6.63 15.25
CA PHE A 76 -12.62 7.30 16.54
C PHE A 76 -11.23 7.90 16.78
N PHE A 77 -10.15 7.14 16.55
CA PHE A 77 -8.79 7.65 16.67
C PHE A 77 -8.50 8.78 15.67
N ALA A 78 -8.97 8.67 14.43
CA ALA A 78 -8.80 9.69 13.41
C ALA A 78 -9.44 11.02 13.83
N LYS A 79 -10.65 10.98 14.40
CA LYS A 79 -11.33 12.16 14.96
C LYS A 79 -10.62 12.74 16.17
N MET A 80 -10.15 11.87 17.08
CA MET A 80 -9.36 12.32 18.23
C MET A 80 -8.09 13.05 17.81
N LEU A 81 -7.36 12.52 16.81
CA LEU A 81 -6.18 13.17 16.25
C LEU A 81 -6.52 14.52 15.61
N LEU A 82 -7.64 14.61 14.89
CA LEU A 82 -8.14 15.87 14.32
C LEU A 82 -8.45 16.93 15.38
N ASP A 83 -8.97 16.54 16.53
CA ASP A 83 -9.34 17.47 17.60
C ASP A 83 -8.12 18.07 18.32
N VAL A 84 -7.02 17.32 18.42
CA VAL A 84 -5.77 17.78 19.04
C VAL A 84 -4.82 18.46 18.06
N THR A 85 -5.05 18.34 16.75
CA THR A 85 -4.18 18.95 15.74
C THR A 85 -4.51 20.45 15.60
N PRO A 86 -3.51 21.35 15.69
CA PRO A 86 -3.74 22.79 15.68
C PRO A 86 -4.37 23.28 14.38
N HIS A 87 -4.06 22.65 13.25
CA HIS A 87 -4.69 22.90 11.96
C HIS A 87 -5.51 21.67 11.54
N LYS A 88 -6.83 21.80 11.45
CA LYS A 88 -7.73 20.70 11.06
C LYS A 88 -7.68 20.36 9.57
N CYS A 89 -6.72 20.90 8.82
CA CYS A 89 -6.60 20.71 7.38
C CYS A 89 -5.67 19.53 7.10
N GLY A 90 -6.22 18.46 6.52
CA GLY A 90 -5.42 17.42 5.88
C GLY A 90 -5.55 16.03 6.49
N LEU A 91 -5.94 15.90 7.76
CA LEU A 91 -6.13 14.58 8.37
C LEU A 91 -7.41 13.88 7.91
N PRO A 92 -7.38 12.54 7.72
CA PRO A 92 -8.57 11.76 7.42
C PRO A 92 -9.53 11.76 8.62
N LYS A 93 -10.85 11.77 8.36
CA LYS A 93 -11.89 11.66 9.41
C LYS A 93 -12.30 10.21 9.66
N THR A 94 -12.02 9.35 8.69
CA THR A 94 -12.41 7.94 8.68
C THR A 94 -11.29 7.08 8.10
N TYR A 95 -11.34 5.78 8.40
CA TYR A 95 -10.51 4.77 7.74
C TYR A 95 -10.66 4.81 6.22
N TYR A 96 -11.88 5.05 5.72
CA TYR A 96 -12.13 5.13 4.28
C TYR A 96 -11.43 6.33 3.66
N ASP A 97 -11.43 7.50 4.31
CA ASP A 97 -10.72 8.69 3.83
C ASP A 97 -9.22 8.44 3.77
N ALA A 98 -8.66 7.83 4.83
CA ALA A 98 -7.25 7.45 4.87
C ALA A 98 -6.90 6.48 3.72
N LYS A 99 -7.72 5.43 3.56
CA LYS A 99 -7.56 4.45 2.47
C LYS A 99 -7.65 5.11 1.10
N LYS A 100 -8.56 6.07 0.91
CA LYS A 100 -8.75 6.80 -0.35
C LYS A 100 -7.52 7.64 -0.70
N ILE A 101 -6.94 8.35 0.26
CA ILE A 101 -5.70 9.13 0.03
C ILE A 101 -4.57 8.21 -0.44
N VAL A 102 -4.35 7.12 0.29
CA VAL A 102 -3.27 6.17 0.01
C VAL A 102 -3.51 5.47 -1.35
N SER A 103 -4.77 5.11 -1.66
CA SER A 103 -5.11 4.45 -2.92
C SER A 103 -4.99 5.36 -4.15
N LYS A 104 -5.24 6.67 -4.02
CA LYS A 104 -5.02 7.63 -5.13
C LYS A 104 -3.54 7.72 -5.53
N LEU A 105 -2.62 7.36 -4.64
CA LEU A 105 -1.18 7.31 -4.89
C LEU A 105 -0.72 5.93 -5.39
N GLY A 106 -1.64 5.06 -5.79
CA GLY A 106 -1.32 3.70 -6.25
C GLY A 106 -1.06 2.68 -5.13
N LEU A 107 -1.06 3.11 -3.85
CA LEU A 107 -0.82 2.24 -2.70
C LEU A 107 -2.11 1.55 -2.25
N GLN A 108 -2.66 0.67 -3.08
CA GLN A 108 -3.94 0.03 -2.78
C GLN A 108 -3.82 -0.95 -1.60
N SER A 109 -4.81 -0.88 -0.69
CA SER A 109 -4.96 -1.86 0.40
C SER A 109 -6.00 -2.90 0.04
N GLN A 110 -5.56 -4.15 -0.10
CA GLN A 110 -6.41 -5.32 -0.35
C GLN A 110 -6.54 -6.16 0.93
N ARG A 111 -7.76 -6.69 1.15
CA ARG A 111 -7.98 -7.70 2.19
C ARG A 111 -7.82 -9.07 1.53
N ILE A 112 -6.94 -9.88 2.10
CA ILE A 112 -6.74 -11.27 1.69
C ILE A 112 -7.29 -12.14 2.81
N ASP A 113 -8.17 -13.09 2.47
CA ASP A 113 -8.69 -14.03 3.45
C ASP A 113 -7.58 -15.02 3.81
N CYS A 114 -7.51 -15.40 5.08
CA CYS A 114 -6.59 -16.44 5.56
C CYS A 114 -7.38 -17.64 6.06
N CYS A 115 -6.76 -18.82 5.97
CA CYS A 115 -7.25 -19.99 6.70
C CYS A 115 -7.32 -19.66 8.20
N VAL A 116 -8.35 -20.14 8.89
CA VAL A 116 -8.54 -19.92 10.34
C VAL A 116 -7.35 -20.39 11.18
N ASP A 117 -6.61 -21.39 10.72
CA ASP A 117 -5.39 -21.88 11.38
C ASP A 117 -4.10 -21.25 10.81
N GLY A 118 -4.23 -20.24 9.94
CA GLY A 118 -3.09 -19.54 9.34
C GLY A 118 -2.30 -20.35 8.31
N CYS A 119 -2.78 -21.53 7.89
CA CYS A 119 -2.02 -22.42 6.99
C CYS A 119 -1.75 -21.82 5.60
N MET A 120 -2.66 -20.98 5.10
CA MET A 120 -2.52 -20.33 3.80
C MET A 120 -3.36 -19.07 3.70
N LEU A 121 -3.01 -18.26 2.70
CA LEU A 121 -3.79 -17.13 2.22
C LEU A 121 -4.57 -17.54 0.97
N PHE A 122 -5.83 -17.11 0.86
CA PHE A 122 -6.67 -17.26 -0.32
C PHE A 122 -6.42 -16.10 -1.29
N TYR A 123 -5.37 -16.20 -2.11
CA TYR A 123 -5.01 -15.16 -3.07
C TYR A 123 -4.48 -15.73 -4.37
N ASP A 124 -4.65 -14.95 -5.43
CA ASP A 124 -4.03 -15.20 -6.72
C ASP A 124 -2.83 -14.26 -6.90
N ASN A 125 -1.80 -14.71 -7.61
CA ASN A 125 -0.68 -13.86 -7.99
C ASN A 125 -0.16 -14.17 -9.40
N GLU A 126 0.65 -13.26 -9.92
CA GLU A 126 1.30 -13.34 -11.23
C GLU A 126 2.29 -14.52 -11.35
N TYR A 127 2.72 -15.10 -10.24
CA TYR A 127 3.65 -16.24 -10.18
C TYR A 127 2.94 -17.60 -10.26
N GLY A 128 1.66 -17.62 -10.66
CA GLY A 128 0.91 -18.85 -10.90
C GLY A 128 0.23 -19.43 -9.65
N LYS A 129 0.21 -18.71 -8.52
CA LYS A 129 -0.64 -19.10 -7.39
C LYS A 129 -2.08 -18.72 -7.71
N MET A 130 -2.97 -19.71 -7.69
CA MET A 130 -4.39 -19.56 -8.04
C MET A 130 -5.27 -20.09 -6.90
N ASP A 131 -5.06 -19.55 -5.69
CA ASP A 131 -5.74 -19.98 -4.46
C ASP A 131 -6.94 -19.09 -4.09
N GLY A 132 -7.11 -17.97 -4.79
CA GLY A 132 -8.12 -16.94 -4.52
C GLY A 132 -9.55 -17.40 -4.72
N ALA A 133 -9.79 -18.40 -5.57
CA ALA A 133 -11.12 -18.99 -5.81
C ALA A 133 -11.45 -20.16 -4.88
N LEU A 134 -10.51 -20.64 -4.07
CA LEU A 134 -10.74 -21.80 -3.21
C LEU A 134 -11.73 -21.48 -2.08
N VAL A 135 -12.56 -22.47 -1.76
CA VAL A 135 -13.54 -22.42 -0.67
C VAL A 135 -13.09 -23.17 0.58
N GLU A 136 -11.98 -23.90 0.50
CA GLU A 136 -11.37 -24.69 1.58
C GLU A 136 -9.84 -24.62 1.53
N CYS A 137 -9.21 -24.82 2.69
CA CYS A 137 -7.77 -24.81 2.81
C CYS A 137 -7.15 -26.12 2.26
N LYS A 138 -6.17 -26.00 1.36
CA LYS A 138 -5.41 -27.13 0.80
C LYS A 138 -4.63 -27.96 1.83
N PHE A 139 -4.32 -27.38 2.99
CA PHE A 139 -3.48 -28.00 4.01
C PHE A 139 -4.27 -28.65 5.15
N CYS A 140 -5.35 -28.01 5.61
CA CYS A 140 -6.14 -28.51 6.75
C CYS A 140 -7.60 -28.83 6.43
N GLY A 141 -8.06 -28.63 5.18
CA GLY A 141 -9.44 -28.89 4.75
C GLY A 141 -10.51 -27.99 5.38
N LYS A 142 -10.14 -27.02 6.22
CA LYS A 142 -11.11 -26.11 6.84
C LYS A 142 -11.71 -25.15 5.81
N PRO A 143 -13.01 -24.81 5.92
CA PRO A 143 -13.66 -23.89 5.00
C PRO A 143 -13.10 -22.48 5.14
N ARG A 144 -13.05 -21.74 4.03
CA ARG A 144 -12.69 -20.32 3.98
C ARG A 144 -13.67 -19.45 4.78
N TYR A 145 -14.96 -19.74 4.66
CA TYR A 145 -16.02 -18.97 5.31
C TYR A 145 -16.54 -19.73 6.52
N GLN A 146 -16.59 -19.07 7.69
CA GLN A 146 -17.25 -19.62 8.87
C GLN A 146 -18.76 -19.66 8.65
N GLN A 147 -19.36 -20.84 8.81
CA GLN A 147 -20.82 -20.97 8.80
C GLN A 147 -21.37 -20.40 10.10
N HIS A 148 -22.10 -19.28 10.01
CA HIS A 148 -22.90 -18.82 11.14
C HIS A 148 -24.09 -19.79 11.30
N LYS A 149 -24.16 -20.48 12.44
CA LYS A 149 -25.38 -21.19 12.84
C LYS A 149 -26.49 -20.16 12.98
N THR A 150 -27.39 -20.08 12.00
CA THR A 150 -28.62 -19.30 12.11
C THR A 150 -29.56 -20.00 13.10
N GLY A 151 -29.34 -19.74 14.39
CA GLY A 151 -30.43 -19.74 15.35
C GLY A 151 -31.36 -18.58 15.01
N ALA A 152 -32.66 -18.86 15.05
CA ALA A 152 -33.72 -17.95 14.61
C ALA A 152 -33.60 -16.51 15.14
N SER A 153 -33.96 -15.56 14.27
CA SER A 153 -34.40 -14.18 14.57
C SER A 153 -33.39 -13.21 15.21
N SER A 154 -32.75 -12.39 14.37
CA SER A 154 -32.90 -10.91 14.35
C SER A 154 -31.71 -10.26 13.65
N LYS A 155 -32.00 -9.45 12.63
CA LYS A 155 -31.05 -8.64 11.86
C LYS A 155 -30.08 -7.88 12.77
N LYS A 156 -28.80 -8.24 12.73
CA LYS A 156 -27.70 -7.29 12.91
C LYS A 156 -26.76 -7.43 11.73
N LYS A 157 -26.84 -6.46 10.81
CA LYS A 157 -25.82 -6.25 9.77
C LYS A 157 -24.49 -6.03 10.49
N SER A 158 -23.63 -7.04 10.46
CA SER A 158 -22.25 -6.92 10.91
C SER A 158 -21.47 -6.17 9.83
N SER A 159 -21.29 -4.86 10.02
CA SER A 159 -20.19 -4.15 9.38
C SER A 159 -18.88 -4.71 9.95
N ARG A 160 -18.05 -5.35 9.12
CA ARG A 160 -16.68 -5.72 9.45
C ARG A 160 -15.74 -5.14 8.41
#